data_AF-A0A2E5HNX1-F1
#
_entry.id   AF-A0A2E5HNX1-F1
#
_cell.length_a   1.000
_cell.length_b   1.000
_cell.length_c   1.000
_cell.angle_alpha   90.00
_cell.angle_beta   90.00
_cell.angle_gamma   90.00
#
_symmetry.space_group_name_H-M   'P 1'
#
loop_
_entity.id
_entity.type
_entity.pdbx_description
1 polymer ?
#
loop_
_entity_poly.entity_id
_entity_poly.type
_entity_poly.pdbx_seq_one_letter_code
_entity_poly.pdbx_strand_id
1 'polypeptide(L)'
;MELHIQIKLDGDGLPDMDALDLRYTLEDRIEDLGYGEVIEAGGGLGVMDIFVQVDDPDTAEEGIATLVAALKLSDVTRVTRIDEGST
;
A
#
# COMPACT_ATOMS: atom_id res chain seq x y z
N MET A 1 5.85 -14.01 -0.72
CA MET A 1 6.22 -12.95 -1.68
C MET A 1 5.87 -11.60 -1.06
N GLU A 2 6.41 -10.49 -1.55
CA GLU A 2 6.09 -9.16 -1.02
C GLU A 2 5.50 -8.25 -2.09
N LEU A 3 4.51 -7.46 -1.68
CA LEU A 3 4.00 -6.33 -2.45
C LEU A 3 4.38 -5.04 -1.73
N HIS A 4 4.91 -4.10 -2.49
CA HIS A 4 5.14 -2.73 -2.05
C HIS A 4 4.09 -1.81 -2.66
N ILE A 5 3.37 -1.13 -1.79
CA ILE A 5 2.35 -0.14 -2.14
C ILE A 5 2.92 1.22 -1.76
N GLN A 6 3.07 2.08 -2.76
CA GLN A 6 3.52 3.46 -2.57
C GLN A 6 2.39 4.42 -2.87
N ILE A 7 2.06 5.29 -1.91
CA ILE A 7 1.04 6.33 -2.03
C ILE A 7 1.75 7.68 -2.01
N LYS A 8 1.63 8.45 -3.09
CA LYS A 8 2.17 9.80 -3.16
C LYS A 8 1.40 10.74 -2.23
N LEU A 9 2.14 11.49 -1.42
CA LEU A 9 1.61 12.53 -0.56
C LEU A 9 1.58 13.87 -1.29
N ASP A 10 0.57 14.68 -1.00
CA ASP A 10 0.55 16.08 -1.37
C ASP A 10 1.23 16.91 -0.28
N GLY A 11 1.85 18.03 -0.67
CA GLY A 11 2.40 19.01 0.30
C GLY A 11 3.90 18.88 0.59
N ASP A 12 4.26 19.04 1.87
CA ASP A 12 5.64 19.25 2.34
C ASP A 12 6.45 17.96 2.52
N GLY A 13 5.85 16.83 2.17
CA GLY A 13 6.50 15.52 2.16
C GLY A 13 6.27 14.69 3.42
N LEU A 14 5.50 15.17 4.39
CA LEU A 14 5.04 14.39 5.53
C LEU A 14 3.54 14.07 5.40
N PRO A 15 3.09 12.90 5.88
CA PRO A 15 1.67 12.59 5.87
C PRO A 15 0.93 13.44 6.91
N ASP A 16 -0.20 14.02 6.52
CA ASP A 16 -1.15 14.62 7.45
C ASP A 16 -2.07 13.54 8.06
N MET A 17 -2.99 13.95 8.95
CA MET A 17 -3.89 13.01 9.62
C MET A 17 -4.82 12.30 8.64
N ASP A 18 -5.31 12.99 7.61
CA ASP A 18 -6.21 12.41 6.62
C ASP A 18 -5.48 11.34 5.77
N ALA A 19 -4.23 11.61 5.39
CA ALA A 19 -3.37 10.65 4.71
C ALA A 19 -3.06 9.43 5.59
N LEU A 20 -2.78 9.64 6.88
CA LEU A 20 -2.56 8.55 7.82
C LEU A 20 -3.81 7.69 7.99
N ASP A 21 -4.99 8.31 8.14
CA ASP A 21 -6.26 7.59 8.26
C ASP A 21 -6.58 6.77 7.00
N LEU A 22 -6.28 7.30 5.81
CA LEU A 22 -6.40 6.57 4.55
C LEU A 22 -5.45 5.38 4.49
N ARG A 23 -4.20 5.56 4.94
CA ARG A 23 -3.22 4.47 5.01
C ARG A 23 -3.69 3.37 5.95
N TYR A 24 -4.10 3.71 7.17
CA TYR A 24 -4.63 2.73 8.14
C TYR A 24 -5.85 2.01 7.61
N THR A 25 -6.77 2.73 6.96
CA THR A 25 -7.94 2.11 6.32
C THR A 25 -7.53 1.12 5.24
N LEU A 26 -6.49 1.42 4.45
CA LEU A 26 -6.00 0.51 3.43
C LEU A 26 -5.33 -0.72 4.07
N GLU A 27 -4.48 -0.53 5.08
CA GLU A 27 -3.82 -1.60 5.85
C GLU A 27 -4.86 -2.57 6.42
N ASP A 28 -5.83 -2.08 7.18
CA ASP A 28 -6.91 -2.88 7.79
C ASP A 28 -7.69 -3.67 6.73
N ARG A 29 -7.99 -3.04 5.58
CA ARG A 29 -8.77 -3.69 4.50
C ARG A 29 -8.00 -4.78 3.78
N ILE A 30 -6.68 -4.64 3.66
CA ILE A 30 -5.81 -5.66 3.05
C ILE A 30 -5.84 -6.93 3.90
N GLU A 31 -5.71 -6.77 5.22
CA GLU A 31 -5.72 -7.89 6.16
C GLU A 31 -7.12 -8.49 6.32
N ASP A 32 -8.15 -7.67 6.48
CA ASP A 32 -9.55 -8.11 6.65
C ASP A 32 -10.05 -8.93 5.45
N LEU A 33 -9.60 -8.61 4.25
CA LEU A 33 -9.96 -9.32 3.02
C LEU A 33 -9.05 -10.50 2.70
N GLY A 34 -8.01 -10.72 3.52
CA GLY A 34 -7.06 -11.82 3.34
C GLY A 34 -6.17 -11.65 2.11
N TYR A 35 -5.89 -10.42 1.68
CA TYR A 35 -4.95 -10.16 0.58
C TYR A 35 -3.49 -10.27 1.01
N GLY A 36 -3.19 -10.24 2.30
CA GLY A 36 -1.86 -10.45 2.87
C GLY A 36 -1.77 -9.94 4.31
N GLU A 37 -0.56 -9.95 4.86
CA GLU A 37 -0.21 -9.38 6.17
C GLU A 37 0.66 -8.15 5.98
N VAL A 38 0.35 -7.04 6.64
CA VAL A 38 1.18 -5.84 6.59
C VAL A 38 2.38 -6.02 7.49
N ILE A 39 3.58 -6.06 6.91
CA ILE A 39 4.83 -6.32 7.64
C ILE A 39 5.61 -5.06 8.00
N GLU A 40 5.48 -4.01 7.18
CA GLU A 40 6.13 -2.71 7.41
C GLU A 40 5.31 -1.61 6.75
N ALA A 41 5.23 -0.45 7.40
CA ALA A 41 4.66 0.73 6.79
C ALA A 41 5.31 2.02 7.33
N GLY A 42 5.48 3.00 6.45
CA GLY A 42 6.17 4.25 6.75
C GLY A 42 5.64 5.41 5.92
N GLY A 43 5.99 6.62 6.33
CA GLY A 43 5.61 7.84 5.61
C GLY A 43 6.65 8.94 5.76
N GLY A 44 7.01 9.55 4.64
CA GLY A 44 7.98 10.63 4.56
C GLY A 44 8.49 10.87 3.14
N LEU A 45 9.22 11.96 2.94
CA LEU A 45 9.82 12.34 1.65
C LEU A 45 8.81 12.40 0.47
N GLY A 46 7.53 12.69 0.76
CA GLY A 46 6.48 12.81 -0.25
C GLY A 46 5.78 11.50 -0.61
N VAL A 47 6.04 10.42 0.12
CA VAL A 47 5.36 9.13 -0.07
C VAL A 47 4.99 8.47 1.26
N MET A 48 4.00 7.60 1.20
CA MET A 48 3.78 6.54 2.20
C MET A 48 4.01 5.20 1.54
N ASP A 49 4.68 4.31 2.26
CA ASP A 49 5.02 2.98 1.80
C ASP A 49 4.34 1.96 2.71
N ILE A 50 3.76 0.92 2.12
CA ILE A 50 3.19 -0.23 2.81
C ILE A 50 3.79 -1.48 2.16
N PHE A 51 4.36 -2.36 2.97
CA PHE A 51 4.89 -3.65 2.56
C PHE A 51 3.97 -4.74 3.07
N VAL A 52 3.51 -5.58 2.16
CA VAL A 52 2.54 -6.63 2.41
C VAL A 52 3.16 -7.97 2.04
N GLN A 53 3.23 -8.89 3.00
CA GLN A 53 3.57 -10.27 2.72
C GLN A 53 2.35 -11.00 2.18
N VAL A 54 2.50 -11.64 1.02
CA VAL A 54 1.41 -12.31 0.28
C VAL A 54 1.78 -13.74 -0.10
N ASP A 55 0.78 -14.62 -0.02
CA ASP A 55 0.85 -16.01 -0.49
C ASP A 55 0.50 -16.14 -1.98
N ASP A 56 -0.54 -15.42 -2.42
CA ASP A 56 -0.98 -15.34 -3.82
C ASP A 56 -0.85 -13.89 -4.34
N PRO A 57 0.28 -13.56 -5.00
CA PRO A 57 0.55 -12.20 -5.43
C PRO A 57 -0.37 -11.71 -6.54
N ASP A 58 -0.89 -12.60 -7.40
CA ASP A 58 -1.77 -12.23 -8.50
C ASP A 58 -3.13 -11.78 -7.94
N THR A 59 -3.71 -12.60 -7.06
CA THR A 59 -4.99 -12.29 -6.40
C THR A 59 -4.87 -11.06 -5.49
N ALA A 60 -3.76 -10.95 -4.73
CA ALA A 60 -3.53 -9.82 -3.84
C ALA A 60 -3.36 -8.51 -4.61
N GLU A 61 -2.59 -8.50 -5.70
CA GLU A 61 -2.39 -7.29 -6.51
C GLU A 61 -3.70 -6.78 -7.13
N GLU A 62 -4.53 -7.66 -7.69
CA GLU A 62 -5.83 -7.29 -8.25
C GLU A 62 -6.79 -6.77 -7.17
N GLY A 63 -6.83 -7.43 -6.01
CA GLY A 63 -7.63 -7.02 -4.86
C GLY A 63 -7.22 -5.66 -4.30
N ILE A 64 -5.92 -5.44 -4.11
CA ILE A 64 -5.35 -4.18 -3.65
C ILE A 64 -5.60 -3.06 -4.67
N ALA A 65 -5.42 -3.31 -5.96
CA ALA A 65 -5.72 -2.33 -7.01
C ALA A 65 -7.20 -1.90 -6.98
N THR A 66 -8.11 -2.85 -6.71
CA THR A 66 -9.54 -2.57 -6.55
C THR A 66 -9.83 -1.73 -5.30
N LEU A 67 -9.18 -2.03 -4.17
CA LEU A 67 -9.29 -1.24 -2.93
C LEU A 67 -8.80 0.20 -3.13
N VAL A 68 -7.63 0.37 -3.74
CA VAL A 68 -7.04 1.66 -4.07
C VAL A 68 -7.99 2.48 -4.96
N ALA A 69 -8.65 1.85 -5.93
CA ALA A 69 -9.67 2.50 -6.76
C ALA A 69 -10.92 2.90 -5.96
N ALA A 70 -11.40 2.03 -5.06
CA ALA A 70 -12.54 2.33 -4.21
C ALA A 70 -12.28 3.50 -3.25
N LEU A 71 -11.04 3.64 -2.78
CA LEU A 71 -10.57 4.75 -1.95
C LEU A 71 -10.22 6.01 -2.75
N LYS A 72 -10.34 5.98 -4.09
CA LYS A 72 -9.98 7.06 -5.01
C LYS A 72 -8.51 7.47 -4.92
N LEU A 73 -7.63 6.51 -4.65
CA LEU A 73 -6.19 6.69 -4.54
C LEU A 73 -5.43 6.26 -5.81
N SER A 74 -6.11 5.81 -6.86
CA SER A 74 -5.49 5.26 -8.06
C SER A 74 -4.49 6.18 -8.74
N ASP A 75 -4.75 7.50 -8.75
CA ASP A 75 -3.88 8.47 -9.43
C ASP A 75 -2.57 8.74 -8.66
N VAL A 76 -2.51 8.34 -7.39
CA VAL A 76 -1.38 8.59 -6.49
C VAL A 76 -0.74 7.31 -5.97
N THR A 77 -1.27 6.14 -6.33
CA THR A 77 -0.81 4.86 -5.77
C THR A 77 -0.14 4.00 -6.83
N ARG A 78 0.97 3.38 -6.45
CA ARG A 78 1.66 2.37 -7.24
C ARG A 78 1.81 1.10 -6.41
N VAL A 79 1.41 -0.04 -6.98
CA VAL A 79 1.65 -1.37 -6.43
C VAL A 79 2.81 -1.99 -7.21
N THR A 80 3.76 -2.62 -6.54
CA THR A 80 4.92 -3.25 -7.17
C THR A 80 5.26 -4.54 -6.44
N ARG A 81 5.45 -5.63 -7.18
CA ARG A 81 5.93 -6.89 -6.62
C ARG A 81 7.41 -6.76 -6.28
N ILE A 82 7.79 -7.25 -5.11
CA ILE A 82 9.18 -7.36 -4.69
C ILE A 82 9.53 -8.85 -4.66
N ASP A 83 10.43 -9.24 -5.56
CA ASP A 83 11.14 -10.51 -5.50
C ASP A 83 12.37 -10.34 -4.60
N GLU A 84 12.55 -11.22 -3.61
CA GLU A 84 13.80 -11.30 -2.86
C GLU A 84 14.96 -11.56 -3.84
N GLY A 85 15.74 -10.52 -4.18
CA GLY A 85 16.86 -10.66 -5.13
C GLY A 85 17.38 -9.39 -5.79
N SER A 86 16.79 -8.22 -5.57
CA SER A 86 17.32 -6.95 -6.13
C SER A 86 18.09 -6.18 -5.06
N THR A 87 19.37 -6.52 -4.91
CA THR A 87 20.38 -5.65 -4.26
C THR A 87 21.04 -4.75 -5.30
#